data_AF-A0A7S4UH90-F1
#
_entry.id   AF-A0A7S4UH90-F1
#
_cell.length_a   1.000
_cell.length_b   1.000
_cell.length_c   1.000
_cell.angle_alpha   90.00
_cell.angle_beta   90.00
_cell.angle_gamma   90.00
#
_symmetry.space_group_name_H-M   'P 1'
#
loop_
_entity.id
_entity.type
_entity.pdbx_description
1 polymer ?
#
loop_
_entity_poly.entity_id
_entity_poly.type
_entity_poly.pdbx_seq_one_letter_code
_entity_poly.pdbx_strand_id
1 'polypeptide(L)'
;VPKTYSNKASNAIAQKLLHGWTSLGETCPQDGCLVPLMLDPKTSIKHCVNSEMCGYVGKPSQGAPQQQNLAGARESAKKGDAEMKAEQPSHDTKSSLHSSNESSQVHLAALQSKLLPDEKTIASNARKALLGKIYSSSEALASCEDVRQSRELVALIEDTVRALQSIEEWSDSQKP
;
A
#
# COMPACT_ATOMS: atom_id res chain seq x y z
N VAL A 1 -19.72 -2.84 15.02
CA VAL A 1 -18.25 -2.88 15.14
C VAL A 1 -17.64 -2.63 13.76
N PRO A 2 -16.91 -1.52 13.52
CA PRO A 2 -16.29 -1.27 12.24
C PRO A 2 -15.02 -2.11 12.12
N LYS A 3 -15.01 -2.98 11.13
CA LYS A 3 -13.96 -3.91 10.78
C LYS A 3 -12.89 -3.13 9.98
N THR A 4 -11.71 -2.90 10.55
CA THR A 4 -10.58 -2.18 9.90
C THR A 4 -9.91 -3.03 8.82
N TYR A 5 -10.55 -3.17 7.66
CA TYR A 5 -10.11 -4.02 6.54
C TYR A 5 -9.24 -3.28 5.51
N SER A 6 -9.12 -1.96 5.63
CA SER A 6 -8.59 -1.08 4.59
C SER A 6 -7.14 -1.42 4.16
N ASN A 7 -6.20 -1.53 5.11
CA ASN A 7 -4.78 -1.66 4.75
C ASN A 7 -4.44 -3.02 4.12
N LYS A 8 -5.05 -4.11 4.61
CA LYS A 8 -4.82 -5.46 4.06
C LYS A 8 -5.44 -5.60 2.67
N ALA A 9 -6.65 -5.08 2.48
CA ALA A 9 -7.32 -5.10 1.18
C ALA A 9 -6.55 -4.29 0.14
N SER A 10 -6.10 -3.08 0.49
CA SER A 10 -5.30 -2.23 -0.41
C SER A 10 -3.99 -2.89 -0.83
N ASN A 11 -3.27 -3.54 0.09
CA ASN A 11 -2.03 -4.25 -0.25
C ASN A 11 -2.30 -5.46 -1.15
N ALA A 12 -3.34 -6.24 -0.87
CA ALA A 12 -3.74 -7.37 -1.70
C ALA A 12 -4.16 -6.94 -3.12
N ILE A 13 -4.85 -5.79 -3.25
CA ILE A 13 -5.17 -5.20 -4.56
C ILE A 13 -3.87 -4.85 -5.30
N ALA A 14 -2.97 -4.10 -4.66
CA ALA A 14 -1.71 -3.69 -5.26
C ALA A 14 -0.88 -4.90 -5.73
N GLN A 15 -0.76 -5.93 -4.89
CA GLN A 15 -0.08 -7.17 -5.25
C GLN A 15 -0.73 -7.84 -6.45
N LYS A 16 -2.06 -8.03 -6.47
CA LYS A 16 -2.75 -8.66 -7.60
C LYS A 16 -2.57 -7.87 -8.90
N LEU A 17 -2.63 -6.54 -8.85
CA LEU A 17 -2.37 -5.67 -10.01
C LEU A 17 -0.94 -5.85 -10.55
N LEU A 18 0.07 -5.94 -9.67
CA LEU A 18 1.46 -6.20 -10.07
C LEU A 18 1.63 -7.58 -10.74
N HIS A 19 0.79 -8.55 -10.39
CA HIS A 19 0.75 -9.87 -11.03
C HIS A 19 -0.13 -9.90 -12.30
N GLY A 20 -0.60 -8.74 -12.79
CA GLY A 20 -1.38 -8.62 -14.02
C GLY A 20 -2.87 -8.93 -13.87
N TRP A 21 -3.40 -8.98 -12.64
CA TRP A 21 -4.84 -9.13 -12.43
C TRP A 21 -5.58 -7.85 -12.80
N THR A 22 -6.82 -7.99 -13.25
CA THR A 22 -7.65 -6.83 -13.65
C THR A 22 -8.76 -6.59 -12.65
N SER A 23 -8.91 -5.36 -12.16
CA SER A 23 -10.07 -4.98 -11.34
C SER A 23 -11.34 -4.92 -12.20
N LEU A 24 -12.45 -5.47 -11.69
CA LEU A 24 -13.71 -5.54 -12.43
C LEU A 24 -14.67 -4.40 -12.11
N GLY A 25 -14.37 -3.55 -11.12
CA GLY A 25 -15.28 -2.51 -10.62
C GLY A 25 -16.51 -3.05 -9.89
N GLU A 26 -16.65 -4.37 -9.79
CA GLU A 26 -17.70 -5.07 -9.04
C GLU A 26 -17.24 -5.31 -7.58
N THR A 27 -18.16 -5.23 -6.62
CA THR A 27 -17.89 -5.58 -5.22
C THR A 27 -18.21 -7.06 -4.97
N CYS A 28 -17.50 -7.69 -4.03
CA CYS A 28 -17.78 -9.06 -3.63
C CYS A 28 -19.24 -9.22 -3.16
N PRO A 29 -19.99 -10.23 -3.63
CA PRO A 29 -21.40 -10.43 -3.24
C PRO A 29 -21.56 -11.13 -1.88
N GLN A 30 -20.46 -11.54 -1.23
CA GLN A 30 -20.53 -12.18 0.09
C GLN A 30 -20.94 -11.19 1.17
N ASP A 31 -21.84 -11.63 2.05
CA ASP A 31 -22.37 -10.78 3.10
C ASP A 31 -21.27 -10.29 4.05
N GLY A 32 -21.25 -8.98 4.31
CA GLY A 32 -20.20 -8.34 5.08
C GLY A 32 -18.82 -8.22 4.39
N CYS A 33 -18.70 -8.53 3.09
CA CYS A 33 -17.49 -8.34 2.30
C CYS A 33 -17.63 -7.18 1.30
N LEU A 34 -16.89 -6.09 1.52
CA LEU A 34 -17.00 -4.85 0.70
C LEU A 34 -15.76 -4.59 -0.17
N VAL A 35 -14.97 -5.62 -0.47
CA VAL A 35 -13.76 -5.48 -1.30
C VAL A 35 -14.05 -5.83 -2.76
N PRO A 36 -13.32 -5.26 -3.73
CA PRO A 36 -13.63 -5.48 -5.14
C PRO A 36 -13.31 -6.90 -5.62
N LEU A 37 -13.90 -7.28 -6.75
CA LEU A 37 -13.56 -8.48 -7.51
C LEU A 37 -12.43 -8.19 -8.51
N MET A 38 -11.54 -9.15 -8.68
CA MET A 38 -10.44 -9.11 -9.62
C MET A 38 -10.43 -10.35 -10.50
N LEU A 39 -10.07 -10.19 -11.77
CA LEU A 39 -9.94 -11.26 -12.75
C LEU A 39 -8.53 -11.82 -12.73
N ASP A 40 -8.43 -13.15 -12.60
CA ASP A 40 -7.15 -13.87 -12.75
C ASP A 40 -6.74 -13.87 -14.24
N PRO A 41 -5.53 -13.39 -14.58
CA PRO A 41 -5.07 -13.33 -15.97
C PRO A 41 -4.86 -14.72 -16.60
N LYS A 42 -4.67 -15.77 -15.80
CA LYS A 42 -4.41 -17.14 -16.31
C LYS A 42 -5.71 -17.91 -16.53
N THR A 43 -6.62 -17.82 -15.58
CA THR A 43 -7.85 -18.63 -15.57
C THR A 43 -9.08 -17.87 -16.06
N SER A 44 -9.01 -16.53 -16.16
CA SER A 44 -10.17 -15.66 -16.43
C SER A 44 -11.33 -15.88 -15.44
N ILE A 45 -11.01 -16.31 -14.22
CA ILE A 45 -11.95 -16.49 -13.12
C ILE A 45 -11.95 -15.23 -12.25
N LYS A 46 -13.15 -14.80 -11.84
CA LYS A 46 -13.30 -13.67 -10.92
C LYS A 46 -13.02 -14.15 -9.49
N HIS A 47 -12.11 -13.48 -8.78
CA HIS A 47 -11.87 -13.72 -7.36
C HIS A 47 -12.11 -12.46 -6.54
N CYS A 48 -12.60 -12.63 -5.33
CA CYS A 48 -12.50 -11.58 -4.32
C CYS A 48 -11.02 -11.22 -4.07
N VAL A 49 -10.72 -9.93 -3.85
CA VAL A 49 -9.37 -9.50 -3.42
C VAL A 49 -8.90 -10.31 -2.22
N ASN A 50 -9.78 -10.52 -1.24
CA ASN A 50 -9.52 -11.28 -0.04
C ASN A 50 -10.06 -12.72 -0.17
N SER A 51 -9.62 -13.42 -1.20
CA SER A 51 -10.08 -14.78 -1.52
C SER A 51 -9.80 -15.79 -0.40
N GLU A 52 -8.75 -15.60 0.40
CA GLU A 52 -8.42 -16.44 1.56
C GLU A 52 -9.47 -16.33 2.69
N MET A 53 -9.99 -15.13 2.93
CA MET A 53 -10.92 -14.90 4.05
C MET A 53 -12.39 -14.98 3.63
N CYS A 54 -12.69 -14.65 2.39
CA CYS A 54 -14.05 -14.58 1.87
C CYS A 54 -14.45 -15.84 1.10
N GLY A 55 -13.49 -16.61 0.57
CA GLY A 55 -13.74 -17.82 -0.20
C GLY A 55 -14.47 -17.62 -1.53
N TYR A 56 -14.81 -16.38 -1.91
CA TYR A 56 -15.57 -16.14 -3.13
C TYR A 56 -14.72 -16.36 -4.38
N VAL A 57 -15.16 -17.33 -5.18
CA VAL A 57 -14.68 -17.64 -6.52
C VAL A 57 -15.88 -17.61 -7.46
N GLY A 58 -15.87 -16.66 -8.40
CA GLY A 58 -16.91 -16.50 -9.40
C GLY A 58 -16.77 -17.54 -10.51
N LYS A 59 -17.73 -17.53 -11.44
CA LYS A 59 -17.65 -18.32 -12.67
C LYS A 59 -16.64 -17.68 -13.65
N PRO A 60 -16.04 -18.45 -14.57
CA PRO A 60 -15.21 -17.90 -15.63
C PRO A 60 -16.04 -16.87 -16.42
N SER A 61 -15.58 -15.63 -16.50
CA SER A 61 -16.30 -14.64 -17.31
C SER A 61 -15.91 -14.82 -18.77
N GLN A 62 -16.83 -15.35 -19.57
CA GLN A 62 -16.71 -15.33 -21.02
C GLN A 62 -16.90 -13.90 -21.51
N GLY A 63 -15.80 -13.16 -21.64
CA GLY A 63 -15.80 -11.78 -22.13
C GLY A 63 -14.97 -10.86 -21.25
N ALA A 64 -13.66 -10.84 -21.50
CA ALA A 64 -12.84 -9.72 -21.08
C ALA A 64 -13.07 -8.55 -22.06
N PRO A 65 -13.27 -7.31 -21.59
CA PRO A 65 -12.98 -6.14 -22.40
C PRO A 65 -11.47 -6.15 -22.68
N GLN A 66 -11.16 -6.28 -23.95
CA GLN A 66 -9.84 -6.20 -24.54
C GLN A 66 -9.16 -4.90 -24.08
N GLN A 67 -8.09 -5.03 -23.30
CA GLN A 67 -7.15 -3.94 -23.03
C GLN A 67 -6.47 -3.61 -24.37
N GLN A 68 -7.08 -2.71 -25.14
CA GLN A 68 -6.48 -2.23 -26.38
C GLN A 68 -5.28 -1.34 -26.04
N ASN A 69 -4.11 -1.84 -26.46
CA ASN A 69 -2.92 -1.10 -26.90
C ASN A 69 -2.33 -0.02 -25.98
N LEU A 70 -1.27 -0.40 -25.24
CA LEU A 70 -0.11 0.47 -24.99
C LEU A 70 1.18 -0.24 -25.45
N ALA A 71 1.28 -0.53 -26.74
CA ALA A 71 2.53 -0.89 -27.38
C ALA A 71 2.45 -0.53 -28.88
N GLY A 72 3.03 0.60 -29.28
CA GLY A 72 3.24 0.92 -30.69
C GLY A 72 3.14 2.40 -31.05
N ALA A 73 4.23 3.15 -30.88
CA ALA A 73 4.47 4.41 -31.60
C ALA A 73 5.97 4.62 -31.86
N ARG A 74 6.54 3.68 -32.62
CA ARG A 74 7.68 3.83 -33.54
C ARG A 74 7.17 3.12 -34.80
N GLU A 75 7.03 3.71 -35.99
CA GLU A 75 8.00 4.49 -36.75
C GLU A 75 7.32 5.11 -38.00
N SER A 76 7.92 6.18 -38.52
CA SER A 76 8.02 6.53 -39.96
C SER A 76 6.88 7.25 -40.68
N ALA A 77 7.07 8.57 -40.86
CA ALA A 77 6.64 9.31 -42.05
C ALA A 77 7.79 10.21 -42.57
N LYS A 78 8.44 9.77 -43.66
CA LYS A 78 9.15 10.58 -44.68
C LYS A 78 8.19 10.61 -45.89
N LYS A 79 8.01 11.63 -46.74
CA LYS A 79 8.79 12.81 -47.16
C LYS A 79 7.82 13.70 -47.98
N GLY A 80 8.00 15.02 -47.96
CA GLY A 80 7.36 15.95 -48.92
C GLY A 80 7.66 17.41 -48.57
N ASP A 81 8.26 18.13 -49.52
CA ASP A 81 9.13 19.31 -49.41
C ASP A 81 8.46 20.70 -49.28
N ALA A 82 9.35 21.72 -49.14
CA ALA A 82 9.21 23.19 -49.25
C ALA A 82 9.05 23.96 -47.92
N GLU A 83 10.11 24.55 -47.34
CA GLU A 83 10.81 25.80 -47.72
C GLU A 83 10.01 27.08 -47.41
N MET A 84 10.34 27.78 -46.31
CA MET A 84 11.19 29.00 -46.35
C MET A 84 11.18 29.76 -45.01
N LYS A 85 12.38 30.25 -44.68
CA LYS A 85 12.73 31.46 -43.93
C LYS A 85 13.00 31.41 -42.42
N ALA A 86 14.26 31.76 -42.15
CA ALA A 86 14.93 32.00 -40.90
C ALA A 86 14.50 33.31 -40.22
N GLU A 87 14.64 33.36 -38.89
CA GLU A 87 15.49 34.33 -38.19
C GLU A 87 15.60 33.97 -36.70
N GLN A 88 16.85 33.81 -36.22
CA GLN A 88 17.23 33.84 -34.79
C GLN A 88 17.68 35.28 -34.46
N PRO A 89 17.62 35.74 -33.18
CA PRO A 89 18.76 35.58 -32.24
C PRO A 89 18.28 35.30 -30.79
N SER A 90 18.88 34.39 -30.02
CA SER A 90 20.14 34.50 -29.23
C SER A 90 20.14 35.58 -28.13
N HIS A 91 20.96 35.31 -27.11
CA HIS A 91 21.50 36.14 -26.02
C HIS A 91 20.69 36.42 -24.74
N ASP A 92 21.18 35.75 -23.71
CA ASP A 92 21.18 36.05 -22.28
C ASP A 92 21.14 37.54 -21.90
N THR A 93 20.39 37.89 -20.86
CA THR A 93 20.77 38.98 -19.95
C THR A 93 20.32 38.69 -18.52
N LYS A 94 21.31 38.71 -17.64
CA LYS A 94 21.34 38.61 -16.18
C LYS A 94 20.91 39.94 -15.56
N SER A 95 20.08 39.96 -14.50
CA SER A 95 20.27 40.81 -13.30
C SER A 95 19.06 40.91 -12.36
N SER A 96 19.38 40.90 -11.05
CA SER A 96 18.80 41.65 -9.92
C SER A 96 17.28 41.62 -9.67
N LEU A 97 16.75 41.15 -8.54
CA LEU A 97 16.96 41.43 -7.09
C LEU A 97 15.75 42.19 -6.52
N HIS A 98 15.22 41.67 -5.40
CA HIS A 98 14.19 42.21 -4.49
C HIS A 98 12.75 42.22 -5.06
N SER A 99 11.70 41.80 -4.36
CA SER A 99 11.40 41.95 -2.93
C SER A 99 10.20 41.08 -2.55
N SER A 100 10.15 40.67 -1.28
CA SER A 100 8.94 40.37 -0.51
C SER A 100 8.20 39.06 -0.82
N ASN A 101 8.54 37.97 -0.13
CA ASN A 101 7.51 36.99 0.24
C ASN A 101 7.83 36.31 1.58
N GLU A 102 7.82 37.10 2.65
CA GLU A 102 8.10 36.67 4.03
C GLU A 102 6.83 36.22 4.80
N SER A 103 5.71 35.97 4.10
CA SER A 103 4.41 35.70 4.75
C SER A 103 3.86 34.28 4.57
N SER A 104 4.57 33.39 3.88
CA SER A 104 4.06 32.04 3.56
C SER A 104 4.63 30.89 4.39
N GLN A 105 5.66 31.12 5.23
CA GLN A 105 6.30 30.02 5.98
C GLN A 105 5.57 29.61 7.27
N VAL A 106 4.77 30.48 7.89
CA VAL A 106 4.10 30.18 9.17
C VAL A 106 2.86 29.27 9.02
N HIS A 107 2.28 29.16 7.83
CA HIS A 107 1.09 28.32 7.63
C HIS A 107 1.40 26.85 7.29
N LEU A 108 2.61 26.54 6.81
CA LEU A 108 2.99 25.18 6.44
C LEU A 108 3.40 24.33 7.66
N ALA A 109 4.01 24.96 8.68
CA ALA A 109 4.36 24.29 9.93
C ALA A 109 3.14 23.86 10.76
N ALA A 110 2.04 24.62 10.70
CA ALA A 110 0.82 24.34 11.46
C ALA A 110 -0.03 23.17 10.88
N LEU A 111 0.20 22.79 9.62
CA LEU A 111 -0.47 21.66 8.97
C LEU A 111 0.29 20.34 9.13
N GLN A 112 1.59 20.39 9.42
CA GLN A 112 2.43 19.21 9.60
C GLN A 112 2.31 18.56 10.99
N SER A 113 1.86 19.31 12.00
CA SER A 113 1.67 18.79 13.36
C SER A 113 0.44 17.89 13.53
N LYS A 114 -0.51 17.89 12.58
CA LYS A 114 -1.75 17.08 12.64
C LYS A 114 -1.63 15.68 12.05
N LEU A 115 -0.45 15.32 11.54
CA LEU A 115 -0.21 14.03 10.85
C LEU A 115 0.62 13.03 11.66
N LEU A 116 1.17 13.43 12.81
CA LEU A 116 1.79 12.46 13.70
C LEU A 116 0.70 11.71 14.45
N PRO A 117 0.67 10.36 14.39
CA PRO A 117 -0.23 9.59 15.22
C PRO A 117 0.05 9.93 16.68
N ASP A 118 -1.02 10.19 17.44
CA ASP A 118 -0.95 10.42 18.88
C ASP A 118 -0.15 9.30 19.54
N GLU A 119 0.65 9.62 20.56
CA GLU A 119 1.56 8.67 21.20
C GLU A 119 0.83 7.41 21.69
N LYS A 120 -0.42 7.56 22.15
CA LYS A 120 -1.28 6.43 22.54
C LYS A 120 -1.68 5.57 21.34
N THR A 121 -1.88 6.18 20.17
CA THR A 121 -2.15 5.47 18.91
C THR A 121 -0.92 4.67 18.46
N ILE A 122 0.28 5.22 18.62
CA ILE A 122 1.54 4.51 18.34
C ILE A 122 1.68 3.31 19.28
N ALA A 123 1.52 3.51 20.59
CA ALA A 123 1.58 2.44 21.59
C ALA A 123 0.54 1.35 21.33
N SER A 124 -0.71 1.73 21.04
CA SER A 124 -1.78 0.78 20.71
C SER A 124 -1.48 -0.04 19.45
N ASN A 125 -0.95 0.59 18.40
CA ASN A 125 -0.60 -0.09 17.16
C ASN A 125 0.59 -1.04 17.36
N ALA A 126 1.60 -0.60 18.11
CA ALA A 126 2.75 -1.42 18.48
C ALA A 126 2.31 -2.66 19.28
N ARG A 127 1.45 -2.47 20.30
CA ARG A 127 0.87 -3.56 21.09
C ARG A 127 0.15 -4.59 20.23
N LYS A 128 -0.69 -4.12 19.30
CA LYS A 128 -1.42 -4.99 18.37
C LYS A 128 -0.48 -5.77 17.44
N ALA A 129 0.57 -5.12 16.93
CA ALA A 129 1.56 -5.76 16.07
C ALA A 129 2.38 -6.83 16.82
N LEU A 130 2.79 -6.55 18.05
CA LEU A 130 3.53 -7.49 18.90
C LEU A 130 2.69 -8.71 19.27
N LEU A 131 1.43 -8.52 19.66
CA LEU A 131 0.51 -9.63 19.91
C LEU A 131 0.30 -10.52 18.67
N GLY A 132 0.22 -9.90 17.48
CA GLY A 132 0.17 -10.63 16.23
C GLY A 132 1.41 -11.51 16.01
N LYS A 133 2.60 -10.97 16.28
CA LYS A 133 3.85 -11.75 16.19
C LYS A 133 3.90 -12.91 17.17
N ILE A 134 3.46 -12.72 18.42
CA ILE A 134 3.40 -13.81 19.41
C ILE A 134 2.51 -14.95 18.89
N TYR A 135 1.33 -14.63 18.37
CA TYR A 135 0.42 -15.63 17.84
C TYR A 135 1.05 -16.39 16.66
N SER A 136 1.57 -15.68 15.65
CA SER A 136 2.18 -16.31 14.49
C SER A 136 3.42 -17.15 14.83
N SER A 137 4.27 -16.68 15.74
CA SER A 137 5.43 -17.45 16.21
C SER A 137 5.01 -18.71 16.99
N SER A 138 3.92 -18.65 17.75
CA SER A 138 3.37 -19.79 18.48
C SER A 138 2.81 -20.85 17.53
N GLU A 139 2.12 -20.42 16.47
CA GLU A 139 1.64 -21.32 15.40
C GLU A 139 2.81 -21.96 14.64
N ALA A 140 3.84 -21.17 14.30
CA ALA A 140 5.05 -21.69 13.66
C ALA A 140 5.75 -22.73 14.55
N LEU A 141 5.79 -22.52 15.87
CA LEU A 141 6.37 -23.44 16.84
C LEU A 141 5.65 -24.79 16.84
N ALA A 142 4.32 -24.81 16.68
CA ALA A 142 3.53 -26.04 16.63
C ALA A 142 3.84 -26.90 15.39
N SER A 143 4.27 -26.28 14.29
CA SER A 143 4.65 -26.96 13.04
C SER A 143 6.15 -27.27 12.92
N CYS A 144 6.94 -26.97 13.95
CA CYS A 144 8.39 -26.94 13.86
C CYS A 144 9.02 -28.30 14.20
N GLU A 145 9.82 -28.85 13.28
CA GLU A 145 10.55 -30.12 13.49
C GLU A 145 12.01 -29.90 13.94
N ASP A 146 12.61 -28.72 13.71
CA ASP A 146 13.99 -28.40 14.12
C ASP A 146 14.02 -27.71 15.50
N VAL A 147 14.81 -28.30 16.42
CA VAL A 147 15.03 -27.80 17.79
C VAL A 147 15.69 -26.41 17.82
N ARG A 148 16.49 -26.05 16.81
CA ARG A 148 17.11 -24.71 16.72
C ARG A 148 16.09 -23.66 16.32
N GLN A 149 15.26 -23.97 15.33
CA GLN A 149 14.18 -23.07 14.89
C GLN A 149 13.14 -22.89 16.01
N SER A 150 12.84 -23.93 16.77
CA SER A 150 11.95 -23.81 17.94
C SER A 150 12.54 -22.91 19.02
N ARG A 151 13.84 -23.01 19.32
CA ARG A 151 14.53 -22.11 20.26
C ARG A 151 14.52 -20.64 19.81
N GLU A 152 14.75 -20.38 18.53
CA GLU A 152 14.69 -19.03 17.97
C GLU A 152 13.28 -18.42 18.08
N LEU A 153 12.24 -19.21 17.78
CA LEU A 153 10.86 -18.77 17.91
C LEU A 153 10.47 -18.48 19.37
N VAL A 154 10.92 -19.31 20.31
CA VAL A 154 10.70 -19.07 21.75
C VAL A 154 11.40 -17.80 22.21
N ALA A 155 12.67 -17.60 21.82
CA ALA A 155 13.42 -16.37 22.16
C ALA A 155 12.72 -15.13 21.59
N LEU A 156 12.21 -15.21 20.36
CA LEU A 156 11.44 -14.13 19.74
C LEU A 156 10.15 -13.83 20.53
N ILE A 157 9.44 -14.87 21.00
CA ILE A 157 8.24 -14.68 21.82
C ILE A 157 8.62 -13.98 23.14
N GLU A 158 9.68 -14.41 23.82
CA GLU A 158 10.15 -13.79 25.06
C GLU A 158 10.55 -12.31 24.87
N ASP A 159 11.24 -11.98 23.78
CA ASP A 159 11.58 -10.61 23.43
C ASP A 159 10.34 -9.76 23.17
N THR A 160 9.34 -10.29 22.45
CA THR A 160 8.09 -9.57 22.21
C THR A 160 7.27 -9.35 23.48
N VAL A 161 7.29 -10.29 24.43
CA VAL A 161 6.65 -10.12 25.75
C VAL A 161 7.32 -9.02 26.54
N ARG A 162 8.66 -8.98 26.57
CA ARG A 162 9.40 -7.88 27.22
C ARG A 162 9.07 -6.52 26.60
N ALA A 163 9.00 -6.44 25.28
CA ALA A 163 8.61 -5.21 24.59
C ALA A 163 7.18 -4.76 24.96
N LEU A 164 6.25 -5.70 25.15
CA LEU A 164 4.89 -5.38 25.61
C LEU A 164 4.86 -4.82 27.04
N GLN A 165 5.65 -5.39 27.95
CA GLN A 165 5.77 -4.90 29.32
C GLN A 165 6.30 -3.46 29.35
N SER A 166 7.32 -3.14 28.55
CA SER A 166 7.83 -1.76 28.45
C SER A 166 6.77 -0.77 27.94
N ILE A 167 5.88 -1.19 27.04
CA ILE A 167 4.78 -0.35 26.55
C ILE A 167 3.73 -0.11 27.66
N GLU A 168 3.47 -1.11 28.49
CA GLU A 168 2.55 -0.98 29.64
C GLU A 168 3.12 -0.05 30.71
N GLU A 169 4.38 -0.24 31.10
CA GLU A 169 5.07 0.63 32.07
C GLU A 169 5.11 2.09 31.60
N TRP A 170 5.38 2.30 30.30
CA TRP A 170 5.31 3.62 29.69
C TRP A 170 3.88 4.19 29.78
N SER A 171 2.85 3.39 29.47
CA SER A 171 1.46 3.82 29.54
C SER A 171 1.02 4.17 30.97
N ASP A 172 1.48 3.43 31.98
CA ASP A 172 1.16 3.68 33.39
C ASP A 172 1.84 4.96 33.91
N SER A 173 3.05 5.24 33.43
CA SER A 173 3.78 6.47 33.76
C SER A 173 3.12 7.76 33.22
N GLN A 174 2.22 7.64 32.23
CA GLN A 174 1.49 8.76 31.64
C GLN A 174 0.13 9.04 32.32
N LYS A 175 -0.21 8.31 33.39
CA LYS A 175 -1.45 8.51 34.14
C LYS A 175 -1.26 9.67 35.15
N PRO A 176 -2.15 10.68 35.17
CA PRO A 176 -2.05 11.81 36.08
C PRO A 176 -2.32 11.45 37.55
#